data_AF-A0A5C5FUI5-F1
#
_entry.id   AF-A0A5C5FUI5-F1
#
_cell.length_a   1.000
_cell.length_b   1.000
_cell.length_c   1.000
_cell.angle_alpha   90.00
_cell.angle_beta   90.00
_cell.angle_gamma   90.00
#
_symmetry.space_group_name_H-M   'P 1'
#
loop_
_entity.id
_entity.type
_entity.pdbx_description
1 polymer ?
#
loop_
_entity_poly.entity_id
_entity_poly.type
_entity_poly.pdbx_seq_one_letter_code
_entity_poly.pdbx_strand_id
1 'polypeptide(L)'
;MASSSWNGIDLAENRARMERGELYTAFVPDLTAERRKASQACAAYNRDALDVTRRKQVELLRKCVLSLPELPPQKENQEEDDEQLGDYPFSSTSTLSA
;
A
#
# COMPACT_ATOMS: atom_id res chain seq x y z
N MET A 1 25.40 2.22 6.91
CA MET A 1 24.31 2.93 6.20
C MET A 1 24.41 4.38 6.59
N ALA A 2 24.40 5.32 5.64
CA ALA A 2 24.54 6.73 5.95
C ALA A 2 23.33 7.17 6.79
N SER A 3 23.55 7.44 8.08
CA SER A 3 22.53 8.06 8.92
C SER A 3 22.32 9.47 8.39
N SER A 4 21.20 9.66 7.69
CA SER A 4 20.74 10.99 7.32
C SER A 4 20.22 11.64 8.59
N SER A 5 20.90 12.69 9.04
CA SER A 5 20.43 13.50 10.17
C SER A 5 19.60 14.69 9.67
N TRP A 6 18.45 14.94 10.27
CA TRP A 6 17.64 16.15 10.02
C TRP A 6 17.46 16.92 11.32
N ASN A 7 17.92 18.17 11.39
CA ASN A 7 17.84 19.02 12.59
C ASN A 7 18.35 18.34 13.88
N GLY A 8 19.45 17.56 13.78
CA GLY A 8 20.01 16.81 14.91
C GLY A 8 19.30 15.51 15.26
N ILE A 9 18.25 15.14 14.51
CA ILE A 9 17.54 13.87 14.65
C ILE A 9 18.13 12.87 13.66
N ASP A 10 18.59 11.72 14.16
CA ASP A 10 18.91 10.56 13.33
C ASP A 10 17.59 9.95 12.81
N LEU A 11 17.40 9.97 11.48
CA LEU A 11 16.18 9.49 10.86
C LEU A 11 15.99 7.97 11.02
N ALA A 12 17.07 7.20 10.97
CA ALA A 12 17.00 5.75 11.11
C ALA A 12 16.62 5.35 12.55
N GLU A 13 17.22 5.98 13.54
CA GLU A 13 16.87 5.75 14.95
C GLU A 13 15.46 6.26 15.27
N ASN A 14 15.04 7.40 14.70
CA ASN A 14 13.68 7.91 14.86
C ASN A 14 12.62 6.94 14.31
N ARG A 15 12.90 6.29 13.17
CA ARG A 15 12.06 5.24 12.61
C ARG A 15 12.03 4.00 13.50
N ALA A 16 13.18 3.57 14.00
CA ALA A 16 13.26 2.42 14.90
C ALA A 16 12.46 2.67 16.20
N ARG A 17 12.48 3.89 16.73
CA ARG A 17 11.62 4.30 17.87
C ARG A 17 10.15 4.23 17.54
N MET A 18 9.74 4.71 16.36
CA MET A 18 8.36 4.59 15.89
C MET A 18 7.91 3.12 15.84
N GLU A 19 8.73 2.23 15.28
CA GLU A 19 8.42 0.79 15.17
C GLU A 19 8.34 0.08 16.53
N ARG A 20 9.14 0.51 17.51
CA ARG A 20 9.09 0.02 18.89
C ARG A 20 7.94 0.61 19.73
N GLY A 21 7.27 1.65 19.23
CA GLY A 21 6.25 2.38 20.00
C GLY A 21 6.81 3.36 21.03
N GLU A 22 8.08 3.76 20.89
CA GLU A 22 8.73 4.77 21.72
C GLU A 22 8.42 6.20 21.23
N LEU A 23 8.74 7.21 22.04
CA LEU A 23 8.62 8.60 21.64
C LEU A 23 9.53 8.90 20.43
N TYR A 24 8.90 9.31 19.32
CA TYR A 24 9.58 9.67 18.08
C TYR A 24 9.05 11.01 17.54
N THR A 25 9.83 11.64 16.67
CA THR A 25 9.44 12.86 15.97
C THR A 25 8.66 12.50 14.70
N ALA A 26 7.39 12.89 14.67
CA ALA A 26 6.49 12.53 13.57
C ALA A 26 6.71 13.35 12.28
N PHE A 27 7.23 14.58 12.36
CA PHE A 27 7.33 15.49 11.22
C PHE A 27 8.76 15.58 10.66
N VAL A 28 9.35 14.43 10.39
CA VAL A 28 10.64 14.31 9.72
C VAL A 28 10.45 14.10 8.21
N PRO A 29 11.42 14.50 7.34
CA PRO A 29 11.24 14.46 5.89
C PRO A 29 10.94 13.09 5.32
N ASP A 30 11.56 12.03 5.85
CA ASP A 30 11.37 10.64 5.45
C ASP A 30 9.94 10.15 5.77
N LEU A 31 9.50 10.25 7.02
CA LEU A 31 8.13 9.84 7.41
C LEU A 31 7.06 10.71 6.73
N THR A 32 7.35 12.00 6.52
CA THR A 32 6.44 12.89 5.79
C THR A 32 6.34 12.50 4.33
N ALA A 33 7.45 12.13 3.67
CA ALA A 33 7.43 11.64 2.30
C ALA A 33 6.67 10.31 2.19
N GLU A 34 6.84 9.40 3.15
CA GLU A 34 6.08 8.14 3.19
C GLU A 34 4.58 8.37 3.38
N ARG A 35 4.18 9.25 4.31
CA ARG A 35 2.75 9.61 4.47
C ARG A 35 2.14 10.20 3.21
N ARG A 36 2.88 11.06 2.50
CA ARG A 36 2.42 11.61 1.21
C ARG A 36 2.23 10.52 0.18
N LYS A 37 3.16 9.58 0.07
CA LYS A 37 3.06 8.42 -0.84
C LYS A 37 1.84 7.56 -0.49
N ALA A 38 1.65 7.22 0.79
CA ALA A 38 0.50 6.44 1.25
C ALA A 38 -0.82 7.17 0.99
N SER A 39 -0.89 8.48 1.27
CA SER A 39 -2.07 9.29 1.01
C SER A 39 -2.42 9.34 -0.48
N GLN A 40 -1.43 9.52 -1.36
CA GLN A 40 -1.64 9.49 -2.81
C GLN A 40 -2.08 8.12 -3.32
N ALA A 41 -1.51 7.04 -2.78
CA ALA A 41 -1.91 5.67 -3.13
C ALA A 41 -3.36 5.39 -2.71
N CYS A 42 -3.75 5.74 -1.49
CA CYS A 42 -5.13 5.61 -1.03
C CYS A 42 -6.10 6.48 -1.85
N ALA A 43 -5.70 7.70 -2.21
CA ALA A 43 -6.52 8.56 -3.05
C ALA A 43 -6.67 8.03 -4.49
N ALA A 44 -5.66 7.36 -5.04
CA ALA A 44 -5.75 6.68 -6.33
C ALA A 44 -6.68 5.46 -6.22
N TYR A 45 -6.49 4.62 -5.20
CA TYR A 45 -7.36 3.47 -4.95
C TYR A 45 -8.84 3.91 -4.79
N ASN A 46 -9.13 4.91 -3.94
CA ASN A 46 -10.50 5.35 -3.71
C ASN A 46 -11.17 5.98 -4.95
N ARG A 47 -10.41 6.53 -5.89
CA ARG A 47 -10.95 7.09 -7.14
C ARG A 47 -11.19 6.02 -8.19
N ASP A 48 -10.24 5.09 -8.34
CA ASP A 48 -10.18 4.21 -9.50
C ASP A 48 -10.69 2.79 -9.19
N ALA A 49 -10.78 2.36 -7.92
CA ALA A 49 -11.05 0.97 -7.56
C ALA A 49 -12.46 0.45 -7.92
N LEU A 50 -13.43 1.32 -8.20
CA LEU A 50 -14.80 0.92 -8.51
C LEU A 50 -15.01 0.52 -9.98
N ASP A 51 -14.19 1.07 -10.90
CA ASP A 51 -14.41 0.96 -12.35
C ASP A 51 -13.29 0.18 -13.07
N VAL A 52 -12.39 -0.48 -12.33
CA VAL A 52 -11.23 -1.18 -12.91
C VAL A 52 -11.33 -2.70 -12.76
N THR A 53 -10.56 -3.41 -13.60
CA THR A 53 -10.45 -4.88 -13.52
C THR A 53 -9.89 -5.32 -12.16
N ARG A 54 -10.23 -6.54 -11.74
CA ARG A 54 -9.78 -7.12 -10.47
C ARG A 54 -8.27 -7.04 -10.29
N ARG A 55 -7.50 -7.34 -11.34
CA ARG A 55 -6.04 -7.19 -11.35
C ARG A 55 -5.59 -5.77 -11.03
N LYS A 56 -6.25 -4.78 -11.64
CA LYS A 56 -5.89 -3.38 -11.43
C LYS A 56 -6.26 -2.89 -10.03
N GLN A 57 -7.36 -3.38 -9.48
CA GLN A 57 -7.74 -3.12 -8.10
C GLN A 57 -6.69 -3.66 -7.12
N VAL A 58 -6.21 -4.89 -7.33
CA VAL A 58 -5.16 -5.49 -6.49
C VAL A 58 -3.81 -4.77 -6.67
N GLU A 59 -3.46 -4.32 -7.89
CA GLU A 59 -2.29 -3.47 -8.11
C GLU A 59 -2.35 -2.15 -7.32
N LEU A 60 -3.52 -1.50 -7.32
CA LEU A 60 -3.73 -0.26 -6.56
C LEU A 60 -3.70 -0.53 -5.06
N LEU A 61 -4.29 -1.63 -4.60
CA LEU A 61 -4.28 -2.01 -3.20
C LEU A 61 -2.86 -2.32 -2.71
N ARG A 62 -2.02 -2.96 -3.53
CA ARG A 62 -0.60 -3.23 -3.23
C ARG A 62 0.22 -1.96 -3.06
N LYS A 63 -0.15 -0.86 -3.74
CA LYS A 63 0.49 0.45 -3.53
C LYS A 63 0.14 1.06 -2.16
N CYS A 64 -1.02 0.73 -1.61
CA CYS A 64 -1.45 1.16 -0.27
C CYS A 64 -0.88 0.25 0.82
N VAL A 65 -0.92 -1.07 0.57
CA VAL A 65 -0.55 -2.12 1.52
C VAL A 65 0.68 -2.85 1.01
N LEU A 66 1.85 -2.39 1.46
CA LEU A 66 3.14 -2.95 1.06
C LEU A 66 3.37 -4.38 1.56
N SER A 67 2.52 -4.89 2.46
CA SER A 67 2.59 -6.27 2.97
C SER A 67 1.90 -7.29 2.06
N LEU A 68 1.29 -6.87 0.95
CA LEU A 68 0.65 -7.81 0.02
C LEU A 68 1.69 -8.53 -0.84
N PRO A 69 1.48 -9.85 -1.10
CA PRO A 69 2.39 -10.64 -1.94
C PRO A 69 2.45 -10.12 -3.37
N GLU A 70 3.50 -10.53 -4.09
CA GLU A 70 3.67 -10.12 -5.49
C GLU A 70 2.58 -10.72 -6.37
N LEU A 71 2.03 -9.88 -7.25
CA LEU A 71 1.01 -10.31 -8.20
C LEU A 71 1.57 -11.43 -9.08
N PRO A 72 0.84 -12.55 -9.23
CA PRO A 72 1.21 -13.59 -10.15
C PRO A 72 1.16 -13.09 -11.60
N PRO A 73 1.90 -13.73 -12.54
CA PRO A 73 1.97 -13.31 -13.93
C PRO A 73 0.57 -13.24 -14.56
N GLN A 74 0.39 -12.28 -15.46
CA GLN A 74 -0.87 -12.08 -16.16
C GLN A 74 -1.15 -13.25 -17.09
N LYS A 75 -2.32 -13.85 -16.96
CA LYS A 75 -2.80 -14.86 -17.89
C LYS A 75 -3.50 -14.21 -19.08
N GLU A 76 -3.52 -14.91 -20.22
CA GLU A 76 -4.20 -14.44 -21.44
C GLU A 76 -5.72 -14.42 -21.29
N ASN A 77 -6.28 -15.34 -20.50
CA ASN A 77 -7.72 -15.39 -20.23
C ASN A 77 -8.07 -14.59 -18.97
N GLN A 78 -9.01 -13.67 -19.11
CA GLN A 78 -9.47 -12.80 -18.01
C GLN A 78 -10.10 -13.62 -16.87
N GLU A 79 -10.87 -14.66 -17.17
CA GLU A 79 -11.47 -15.53 -16.14
C GLU A 79 -10.40 -16.26 -15.32
N GLU A 80 -9.38 -16.81 -15.98
CA GLU A 80 -8.29 -17.50 -15.28
C GLU A 80 -7.39 -16.55 -14.48
N ASP A 81 -7.24 -15.30 -14.93
CA ASP A 81 -6.51 -14.26 -14.19
C ASP A 81 -7.30 -13.85 -12.94
N ASP A 82 -8.62 -13.72 -13.07
CA ASP A 82 -9.52 -13.41 -11.95
C ASP A 82 -9.58 -14.55 -10.93
N GLU A 83 -9.58 -15.82 -11.36
CA GLU A 83 -9.48 -17.00 -10.48
C GLU A 83 -8.15 -17.04 -9.73
N GLN A 84 -7.04 -16.73 -10.42
CA GLN A 84 -5.71 -16.65 -9.81
C GLN A 84 -5.62 -15.52 -8.77
N LEU A 85 -6.41 -14.46 -8.94
CA LEU A 85 -6.57 -13.37 -7.98
C LEU A 85 -7.61 -13.68 -6.89
N GLY A 86 -8.13 -14.92 -6.86
CA GLY A 86 -9.01 -15.52 -5.86
C GLY A 86 -8.63 -15.17 -4.43
N ASP A 87 -7.37 -15.41 -4.09
CA ASP A 87 -6.83 -15.30 -2.74
C ASP A 87 -6.50 -13.85 -2.32
N TYR A 88 -6.56 -12.90 -3.24
CA TYR A 88 -6.28 -11.49 -2.94
C TYR A 88 -7.54 -10.79 -2.43
N PRO A 89 -7.43 -9.96 -1.37
CA PRO A 89 -8.57 -9.20 -0.88
C PRO A 89 -9.03 -8.19 -1.94
N PHE A 90 -10.27 -8.32 -2.40
CA PHE A 90 -10.93 -7.39 -3.32
C PHE A 90 -12.36 -7.11 -2.85
N SER A 91 -12.86 -5.90 -3.09
CA SER A 91 -14.24 -5.55 -2.75
C SER A 91 -15.16 -5.92 -3.91
N SER A 92 -15.65 -7.17 -3.96
CA SER A 92 -16.79 -7.47 -4.83
C SER A 92 -18.03 -6.78 -4.27
N THR A 93 -18.58 -5.85 -5.02
CA THR A 93 -19.88 -5.21 -4.69
C THR A 93 -21.07 -6.13 -4.93
N SER A 94 -20.86 -7.38 -5.37
CA SER A 94 -21.92 -8.34 -5.72
C SER A 94 -22.44 -9.23 -4.58
N THR A 95 -21.97 -9.07 -3.34
CA THR A 95 -22.49 -9.86 -2.19
C THR A 95 -23.32 -9.01 -1.23
N LEU A 96 -24.23 -8.20 -1.76
CA LEU A 96 -25.39 -7.69 -1.02
C LEU A 96 -26.67 -8.13 -1.75
N SER A 97 -26.92 -9.44 -1.70
CA SER A 97 -28.26 -10.00 -1.84
C SER A 97 -28.60 -10.63 -0.49
N ALA A 98 -29.29 -9.86 0.35
CA ALA A 98 -29.99 -10.35 1.53
C ALA A 98 -31.49 -10.04 1.34
#